data_AF-A0A1A8P6H1-F1
#
_entry.id   AF-A0A1A8P6H1-F1
#
_cell.length_a   1.000
_cell.length_b   1.000
_cell.length_c   1.000
_cell.angle_alpha   90.00
_cell.angle_beta   90.00
_cell.angle_gamma   90.00
#
_symmetry.space_group_name_H-M   'P 1'
#
loop_
_entity.id
_entity.type
_entity.pdbx_description
1 polymer ?
#
loop_
_entity_poly.entity_id
_entity_poly.type
_entity_poly.pdbx_seq_one_letter_code
_entity_poly.pdbx_strand_id
1 'polypeptide(L)'
;MWGVNHSINDLSQVPVPVMLLPDDFKASTKIKVINHFFNKENLPGQFKFKEYCPQVFRNLRERFGIEDQDYQVSLARSALLKEDEGKFEGPLLTSYDHTLVVKEISSEEVEEMHTILSEEVYFMGLIDVLTQYDTKRRAAHAARAVKHGAGAEISTLHPEQYAKCFSEVINKIFA
;
A
#
# COMPACT_ATOMS: atom_id res chain seq x y z
N MET A 1 -16.53 0.50 -14.17
CA MET A 1 -16.48 1.96 -14.28
C MET A 1 -16.67 2.65 -12.92
N TRP A 2 -17.85 2.60 -12.27
CA TRP A 2 -18.09 3.30 -10.98
C TRP A 2 -17.05 2.99 -9.89
N GLY A 3 -16.70 1.71 -9.70
CA GLY A 3 -15.73 1.30 -8.69
C GLY A 3 -14.33 1.90 -8.90
N VAL A 4 -13.86 1.98 -10.14
CA VAL A 4 -12.57 2.60 -10.49
C VAL A 4 -12.59 4.10 -10.19
N ASN A 5 -13.67 4.80 -10.60
CA ASN A 5 -13.82 6.23 -10.29
C ASN A 5 -13.78 6.50 -8.79
N HIS A 6 -14.50 5.70 -8.02
CA HIS A 6 -14.55 5.85 -6.57
C HIS A 6 -13.19 5.52 -5.92
N SER A 7 -12.56 4.42 -6.32
CA SER A 7 -11.24 4.02 -5.83
C SER A 7 -10.18 5.11 -6.06
N ILE A 8 -10.05 5.64 -7.29
CA ILE A 8 -9.05 6.67 -7.59
C ILE A 8 -9.32 7.96 -6.83
N ASN A 9 -10.59 8.39 -6.74
CA ASN A 9 -10.95 9.59 -6.00
C ASN A 9 -10.65 9.43 -4.50
N ASP A 10 -10.97 8.29 -3.90
CA ASP A 10 -10.67 8.01 -2.49
C ASP A 10 -9.16 7.97 -2.26
N LEU A 11 -8.41 7.31 -3.15
CA LEU A 11 -6.95 7.19 -3.04
C LEU A 11 -6.22 8.52 -3.23
N SER A 12 -6.79 9.46 -3.99
CA SER A 12 -6.26 10.82 -4.14
C SER A 12 -6.21 11.60 -2.82
N GLN A 13 -7.08 11.25 -1.87
CA GLN A 13 -7.12 11.85 -0.53
C GLN A 13 -6.15 11.18 0.45
N VAL A 14 -5.58 10.03 0.06
CA VAL A 14 -4.61 9.30 0.88
C VAL A 14 -3.20 9.73 0.48
N PRO A 15 -2.35 10.14 1.44
CA PRO A 15 -0.98 10.52 1.15
C PRO A 15 -0.21 9.36 0.52
N VAL A 16 0.68 9.68 -0.42
CA VAL A 16 1.58 8.69 -1.03
C VAL A 16 2.58 8.23 0.05
N PRO A 17 2.64 6.93 0.37
CA PRO A 17 3.58 6.43 1.36
C PRO A 17 5.01 6.49 0.82
N VAL A 18 5.98 6.76 1.69
CA VAL A 18 7.41 6.77 1.33
C VAL A 18 7.90 5.36 0.96
N MET A 19 7.35 4.34 1.62
CA MET A 19 7.61 2.93 1.34
C MET A 19 6.34 2.12 1.59
N LEU A 20 6.16 1.02 0.86
CA LEU A 20 5.09 0.06 1.12
C LEU A 20 5.43 -0.80 2.34
N LEU A 21 4.44 -1.05 3.18
CA LEU A 21 4.51 -1.91 4.35
C LEU A 21 3.92 -3.29 4.05
N PRO A 22 4.26 -4.35 4.82
CA PRO A 22 3.68 -5.68 4.63
C PRO A 22 2.14 -5.71 4.67
N ASP A 23 1.54 -4.84 5.48
CA ASP A 23 0.09 -4.73 5.59
C ASP A 23 -0.56 -4.19 4.30
N ASP A 24 0.15 -3.40 3.49
CA ASP A 24 -0.36 -2.88 2.21
C ASP A 24 -0.65 -4.00 1.21
N PHE A 25 0.08 -5.12 1.30
CA PHE A 25 -0.10 -6.32 0.46
C PHE A 25 -1.26 -7.21 0.90
N LYS A 26 -1.83 -6.94 2.09
CA LYS A 26 -3.01 -7.62 2.63
C LYS A 26 -4.23 -6.69 2.72
N ALA A 27 -4.02 -5.39 2.50
CA ALA A 27 -5.06 -4.37 2.58
C ALA A 27 -6.14 -4.61 1.52
N SER A 28 -7.39 -4.32 1.87
CA SER A 28 -8.48 -4.26 0.89
C SER A 28 -9.53 -3.24 1.31
N THR A 29 -10.11 -2.56 0.33
CA THR A 29 -11.22 -1.63 0.53
C THR A 29 -12.48 -2.28 0.00
N LYS A 30 -13.53 -2.35 0.82
CA LYS A 30 -14.83 -2.93 0.44
C LYS A 30 -15.92 -1.88 0.58
N ILE A 31 -16.63 -1.60 -0.50
CA ILE A 31 -17.78 -0.70 -0.52
C ILE A 31 -19.04 -1.49 -0.84
N LYS A 32 -20.10 -1.25 -0.08
CA LYS A 32 -21.44 -1.76 -0.36
C LYS A 32 -22.33 -0.58 -0.73
N VAL A 33 -22.82 -0.56 -1.96
CA VAL A 33 -23.72 0.48 -2.46
C VAL A 33 -25.14 -0.04 -2.41
N ILE A 34 -26.05 0.76 -1.83
CA ILE A 34 -27.48 0.48 -1.76
C ILE A 34 -28.21 1.72 -2.28
N ASN A 35 -28.69 1.63 -3.51
CA ASN A 35 -29.39 2.70 -4.20
C ASN A 35 -30.90 2.51 -4.07
N HIS A 36 -31.47 3.04 -2.98
CA HIS A 36 -32.91 3.00 -2.76
C HIS A 36 -33.60 4.12 -3.59
N PHE A 37 -34.14 3.78 -4.76
CA PHE A 37 -34.83 4.70 -5.70
C PHE A 37 -33.98 5.85 -6.30
N PHE A 38 -32.66 5.75 -6.25
CA PHE A 38 -31.74 6.74 -6.84
C PHE A 38 -30.92 6.10 -7.98
N ASN A 39 -30.76 6.81 -9.11
CA ASN A 39 -29.89 6.43 -10.23
C ASN A 39 -30.07 4.99 -10.78
N LYS A 40 -31.31 4.50 -10.85
CA LYS A 40 -31.64 3.12 -11.28
C LYS A 40 -31.26 2.82 -12.74
N GLU A 41 -31.13 3.84 -13.58
CA GLU A 41 -30.83 3.65 -15.00
C GLU A 41 -29.35 3.41 -15.26
N ASN A 42 -28.46 3.88 -14.37
CA ASN A 42 -27.01 3.80 -14.57
C ASN A 42 -26.30 2.83 -13.61
N LEU A 43 -26.92 2.47 -12.47
CA LEU A 43 -26.31 1.59 -11.47
C LEU A 43 -27.31 0.56 -10.93
N PRO A 44 -26.85 -0.67 -10.60
CA PRO A 44 -27.67 -1.66 -9.92
C PRO A 44 -28.20 -1.13 -8.59
N GLY A 45 -29.39 -1.60 -8.18
CA GLY A 45 -30.01 -1.20 -6.91
C GLY A 45 -29.19 -1.58 -5.67
N GLN A 46 -28.42 -2.66 -5.73
CA GLN A 46 -27.46 -3.03 -4.70
C GLN A 46 -26.28 -3.75 -5.33
N PHE A 47 -25.06 -3.34 -5.02
CA PHE A 47 -23.85 -4.03 -5.43
C PHE A 47 -22.72 -3.84 -4.40
N LYS A 48 -21.67 -4.64 -4.54
CA LYS A 48 -20.45 -4.52 -3.75
C LYS A 48 -19.26 -4.34 -4.69
N PHE A 49 -18.33 -3.50 -4.27
CA PHE A 49 -17.05 -3.32 -4.94
C PHE A 49 -15.94 -3.60 -3.94
N LYS A 50 -14.91 -4.33 -4.35
CA LYS A 50 -13.74 -4.61 -3.52
C LYS A 50 -12.49 -4.34 -4.33
N GLU A 51 -11.61 -3.55 -3.77
CA GLU A 51 -10.26 -3.32 -4.28
C GLU A 51 -9.25 -4.01 -3.35
N TYR A 52 -8.25 -4.64 -3.96
CA TYR A 52 -7.14 -5.30 -3.27
C TYR A 52 -5.89 -4.45 -3.35
N CYS A 53 -5.13 -4.38 -2.26
CA CYS A 53 -3.83 -3.73 -2.15
C CYS A 53 -3.75 -2.33 -2.82
N PRO A 54 -4.63 -1.36 -2.46
CA PRO A 54 -4.75 -0.10 -3.21
C PRO A 54 -3.42 0.67 -3.35
N GLN A 55 -2.62 0.74 -2.27
CA GLN A 55 -1.33 1.42 -2.29
C GLN A 55 -0.29 0.68 -3.13
N VAL A 56 -0.33 -0.66 -3.13
CA VAL A 56 0.56 -1.48 -3.96
C VAL A 56 0.27 -1.23 -5.44
N PHE A 57 -1.00 -1.26 -5.85
CA PHE A 57 -1.39 -0.98 -7.23
C PHE A 57 -1.22 0.49 -7.62
N ARG A 58 -1.29 1.44 -6.69
CA ARG A 58 -0.86 2.83 -6.93
C ARG A 58 0.63 2.92 -7.25
N ASN A 59 1.47 2.28 -6.42
CA ASN A 59 2.91 2.30 -6.62
C ASN A 59 3.31 1.59 -7.91
N LEU A 60 2.65 0.48 -8.27
CA LEU A 60 2.87 -0.21 -9.54
C LEU A 60 2.53 0.70 -10.72
N ARG A 61 1.37 1.40 -10.70
CA ARG A 61 0.99 2.35 -11.76
C ARG A 61 2.05 3.44 -11.93
N GLU A 62 2.52 4.04 -10.84
CA GLU A 62 3.60 5.04 -10.87
C GLU A 62 4.89 4.47 -11.50
N ARG A 63 5.32 3.26 -11.11
CA ARG A 63 6.52 2.60 -11.67
C ARG A 63 6.41 2.29 -13.16
N PHE A 64 5.19 2.02 -13.64
CA PHE A 64 4.92 1.83 -15.07
C PHE A 64 4.65 3.15 -15.81
N GLY A 65 4.76 4.30 -15.14
CA GLY A 65 4.53 5.62 -15.74
C GLY A 65 3.07 5.91 -16.06
N ILE A 66 2.14 5.26 -15.35
CA ILE A 66 0.69 5.45 -15.51
C ILE A 66 0.20 6.40 -14.42
N GLU A 67 -0.24 7.59 -14.81
CA GLU A 67 -0.82 8.57 -13.88
C GLU A 67 -2.21 8.13 -13.40
N ASP A 68 -2.55 8.45 -12.14
CA ASP A 68 -3.85 8.12 -11.52
C ASP A 68 -5.02 8.63 -12.36
N GLN A 69 -4.91 9.86 -12.88
CA GLN A 69 -5.98 10.51 -13.62
C GLN A 69 -6.17 9.91 -15.02
N ASP A 70 -5.07 9.57 -15.69
CA ASP A 70 -5.10 8.93 -17.02
C ASP A 70 -5.69 7.52 -16.91
N TYR A 71 -5.26 6.73 -15.91
CA TYR A 71 -5.82 5.42 -15.61
C TYR A 71 -7.35 5.47 -15.40
N GLN A 72 -7.81 6.45 -14.62
CA GLN A 72 -9.24 6.67 -14.39
C GLN A 72 -9.97 6.99 -15.68
N VAL A 73 -9.43 7.88 -16.51
CA VAL A 73 -10.02 8.27 -17.78
C VAL A 73 -10.11 7.05 -18.72
N SER A 74 -9.03 6.30 -18.92
CA SER A 74 -8.99 5.12 -19.80
C SER A 74 -10.03 4.05 -19.43
N LEU A 75 -10.27 3.82 -18.12
CA LEU A 75 -11.18 2.75 -17.66
C LEU A 75 -12.61 3.19 -17.35
N ALA A 76 -12.85 4.49 -17.11
CA ALA A 76 -14.15 4.95 -16.61
C ALA A 76 -14.84 6.00 -17.50
N ARG A 77 -14.17 6.55 -18.51
CA ARG A 77 -14.77 7.51 -19.45
C ARG A 77 -15.80 6.85 -20.38
N SER A 78 -15.52 5.64 -20.85
CA SER A 78 -16.37 4.91 -21.81
C SER A 78 -16.47 3.44 -21.44
N ALA A 79 -17.51 2.76 -21.93
CA ALA A 79 -17.65 1.32 -21.81
C ALA A 79 -16.44 0.61 -22.45
N LEU A 80 -16.02 -0.48 -21.82
CA LEU A 80 -14.92 -1.31 -22.31
C LEU A 80 -15.34 -2.05 -23.58
N LEU A 81 -14.41 -2.17 -24.52
CA LEU A 81 -14.57 -2.88 -25.78
C LEU A 81 -14.30 -4.36 -25.55
N LYS A 82 -15.11 -5.23 -26.14
CA LYS A 82 -14.83 -6.68 -26.17
C LYS A 82 -13.87 -6.96 -27.31
N GLU A 83 -12.78 -7.67 -27.04
CA GLU A 83 -11.94 -8.23 -28.11
C GLU A 83 -12.50 -9.58 -28.55
N ASP A 84 -12.58 -9.78 -29.88
CA ASP A 84 -12.94 -11.08 -30.45
C ASP A 84 -11.81 -12.10 -30.18
N GLU A 85 -12.21 -13.28 -29.73
CA GLU A 85 -11.40 -14.28 -29.04
C GLU A 85 -10.10 -14.65 -29.77
N GLY A 86 -8.96 -14.28 -29.16
CA GLY A 86 -7.64 -14.78 -29.50
C GLY A 86 -6.99 -15.49 -28.31
N LYS A 87 -7.11 -16.83 -28.26
CA LYS A 87 -6.25 -17.77 -27.50
C LYS A 87 -6.27 -17.71 -25.95
N PHE A 88 -6.91 -16.72 -25.31
CA PHE A 88 -7.07 -16.67 -23.85
C PHE A 88 -8.43 -17.22 -23.42
N GLU A 89 -8.43 -18.05 -22.37
CA GLU A 89 -9.67 -18.51 -21.72
C GLU A 89 -10.31 -17.34 -20.97
N GLY A 90 -11.39 -16.77 -21.53
CA GLY A 90 -12.25 -15.78 -20.87
C GLY A 90 -12.43 -14.47 -21.64
N PRO A 91 -13.48 -13.69 -21.32
CA PRO A 91 -13.75 -12.42 -21.98
C PRO A 91 -12.65 -11.41 -21.64
N LEU A 92 -11.86 -11.03 -22.64
CA LEU A 92 -10.89 -9.95 -22.53
C LEU A 92 -11.57 -8.64 -22.94
N LEU A 93 -11.51 -7.66 -22.05
CA LEU A 93 -12.05 -6.32 -22.29
C LEU A 93 -10.90 -5.33 -22.44
N THR A 94 -11.03 -4.39 -23.36
CA THR A 94 -10.01 -3.38 -23.62
C THR A 94 -10.60 -1.99 -23.42
N SER A 95 -9.80 -1.10 -22.84
CA SER A 95 -10.12 0.34 -22.73
C SER A 95 -10.35 0.97 -24.11
N TYR A 96 -11.11 2.08 -24.14
CA TYR A 96 -11.49 2.73 -25.40
C TYR A 96 -10.30 3.32 -26.17
N ASP A 97 -9.19 3.60 -25.49
CA ASP A 97 -7.94 4.11 -26.05
C ASP A 97 -6.93 2.99 -26.32
N HIS A 98 -7.30 1.73 -26.09
CA HIS A 98 -6.47 0.54 -26.30
C HIS A 98 -5.17 0.51 -25.48
N THR A 99 -5.11 1.24 -24.37
CA THR A 99 -3.91 1.31 -23.52
C THR A 99 -3.91 0.27 -22.40
N LEU A 100 -5.10 -0.12 -21.95
CA LEU A 100 -5.31 -1.04 -20.82
C LEU A 100 -6.24 -2.18 -21.20
N VAL A 101 -5.94 -3.35 -20.65
CA VAL A 101 -6.72 -4.57 -20.75
C VAL A 101 -7.29 -4.93 -19.37
N VAL A 102 -8.56 -5.32 -19.35
CA VAL A 102 -9.30 -5.78 -18.19
C VAL A 102 -9.67 -7.23 -18.42
N LYS A 103 -9.05 -8.12 -17.64
CA LYS A 103 -9.29 -9.56 -17.67
C LYS A 103 -10.18 -9.95 -16.48
N GLU A 104 -11.18 -10.79 -16.73
CA GLU A 104 -11.84 -11.51 -15.65
C GLU A 104 -10.95 -12.66 -15.19
N ILE A 105 -10.66 -12.70 -13.88
CA ILE A 105 -9.83 -13.72 -13.26
C ILE A 105 -10.60 -14.45 -12.17
N SER A 106 -10.27 -15.73 -11.98
CA SER A 106 -10.83 -16.59 -10.95
C SER A 106 -10.37 -16.18 -9.54
N SER A 107 -11.03 -16.70 -8.50
CA SER A 107 -10.58 -16.49 -7.12
C SER A 107 -9.22 -17.14 -6.82
N GLU A 108 -8.90 -18.25 -7.49
CA GLU A 108 -7.60 -18.92 -7.36
C GLU A 108 -6.48 -18.03 -7.93
N GLU A 109 -6.68 -17.45 -9.13
CA GLU A 109 -5.73 -16.48 -9.71
C GLU A 109 -5.55 -15.23 -8.83
N VAL A 110 -6.59 -14.79 -8.09
CA VAL A 110 -6.47 -13.69 -7.12
C VAL A 110 -5.60 -14.09 -5.92
N GLU A 111 -5.74 -15.32 -5.41
CA GLU A 111 -4.91 -15.83 -4.31
C GLU A 111 -3.44 -16.00 -4.75
N GLU A 112 -3.22 -16.51 -5.96
CA GLU A 112 -1.89 -16.58 -6.59
C GLU A 112 -1.28 -15.19 -6.75
N MET A 113 -2.05 -14.20 -7.25
CA MET A 113 -1.61 -12.81 -7.35
C MET A 113 -1.19 -12.25 -5.99
N HIS A 114 -1.96 -12.49 -4.92
CA HIS A 114 -1.57 -12.06 -3.58
C HIS A 114 -0.26 -12.71 -3.11
N THR A 115 -0.07 -13.99 -3.43
CA THR A 115 1.16 -14.73 -3.10
C THR A 115 2.35 -14.07 -3.80
N ILE A 116 2.27 -13.88 -5.12
CA ILE A 116 3.31 -13.25 -5.95
C ILE A 116 3.62 -11.82 -5.49
N LEU A 117 2.58 -11.01 -5.22
CA LEU A 117 2.76 -9.64 -4.74
C LEU A 117 3.44 -9.62 -3.36
N SER A 118 3.22 -10.63 -2.53
CA SER A 118 3.77 -10.73 -1.17
C SER A 118 5.17 -11.35 -1.08
N GLU A 119 5.68 -11.96 -2.16
CA GLU A 119 7.01 -12.62 -2.23
C GLU A 119 8.21 -11.64 -2.30
N GLU A 120 8.05 -10.47 -1.66
CA GLU A 120 9.07 -9.58 -1.09
C GLU A 120 9.68 -8.47 -1.96
N VAL A 121 9.64 -7.23 -1.43
CA VAL A 121 10.84 -6.38 -1.36
C VAL A 121 10.83 -5.53 -0.08
N TYR A 122 11.70 -5.85 0.87
CA TYR A 122 12.00 -4.99 2.03
C TYR A 122 13.23 -4.13 1.73
N PHE A 123 13.06 -2.80 1.66
CA PHE A 123 14.18 -1.87 1.68
C PHE A 123 14.40 -1.37 3.10
N MET A 124 15.34 -2.00 3.81
CA MET A 124 15.79 -1.54 5.12
C MET A 124 17.12 -0.81 4.99
N GLY A 125 17.18 0.40 5.52
CA GLY A 125 18.39 1.20 5.59
C GLY A 125 18.52 1.88 6.96
N LEU A 126 19.73 1.91 7.50
CA LEU A 126 20.01 2.71 8.69
C LEU A 126 20.00 4.19 8.30
N ILE A 127 19.11 4.97 8.91
CA ILE A 127 19.07 6.43 8.78
C ILE A 127 19.77 7.10 9.97
N ASP A 128 20.19 8.35 9.80
CA ASP A 128 20.72 9.20 10.87
C ASP A 128 21.96 8.68 11.64
N VAL A 129 22.80 7.88 10.96
CA VAL A 129 24.03 7.28 11.54
C VAL A 129 25.11 8.28 11.95
N LEU A 130 25.05 9.52 11.45
CA LEU A 130 26.04 10.56 11.74
C LEU A 130 25.74 11.36 13.02
N THR A 131 24.71 10.98 13.78
CA THR A 131 24.36 11.66 15.04
C THR A 131 25.41 11.38 16.11
N GLN A 132 26.36 12.31 16.29
CA GLN A 132 27.43 12.15 17.27
C GLN A 132 26.92 12.19 18.72
N TYR A 133 27.43 11.28 19.54
CA TYR A 133 27.22 11.31 20.99
C TYR A 133 28.13 12.37 21.63
N ASP A 134 27.64 13.60 21.68
CA ASP A 134 28.38 14.75 22.19
C ASP A 134 28.49 14.77 23.73
N THR A 135 29.38 15.62 24.22
CA THR A 135 29.63 15.79 25.67
C THR A 135 28.39 16.27 26.43
N LYS A 136 27.48 16.99 25.75
CA LYS A 136 26.17 17.40 26.31
C LYS A 136 25.28 16.19 26.57
N ARG A 137 25.18 15.26 25.62
CA ARG A 137 24.43 14.00 25.76
C ARG A 137 25.04 13.10 26.82
N ARG A 138 26.37 13.03 26.91
CA ARG A 138 27.07 12.30 27.98
C ARG A 138 26.77 12.85 29.38
N ALA A 139 26.79 14.17 29.54
CA ALA A 139 26.44 14.82 30.80
C ALA A 139 24.96 14.60 31.15
N ALA A 140 24.07 14.69 30.17
CA ALA A 140 22.65 14.42 30.35
C ALA A 140 22.37 12.98 30.80
N HIS A 141 23.05 12.00 30.18
CA HIS A 141 22.97 10.59 30.57
C HIS A 141 23.44 10.38 32.02
N ALA A 142 24.61 10.92 32.37
CA ALA A 142 25.18 10.79 33.71
C ALA A 142 24.28 11.43 34.78
N ALA A 143 23.78 12.65 34.54
CA ALA A 143 22.91 13.35 35.48
C ALA A 143 21.57 12.62 35.69
N ARG A 144 21.04 11.96 34.65
CA ARG A 144 19.76 11.24 34.72
C ARG A 144 19.87 9.89 35.40
N ALA A 145 20.98 9.15 35.17
CA ALA A 145 21.28 7.90 35.88
C ALA A 145 21.40 8.12 37.40
N VAL A 146 22.00 9.24 37.81
CA VAL A 146 22.10 9.63 39.23
C VAL A 146 20.73 10.01 39.82
N LYS A 147 19.85 10.67 39.04
CA LYS A 147 18.54 11.13 39.54
C LYS A 147 17.47 10.04 39.61
N HIS A 148 17.42 9.10 38.66
CA HIS A 148 16.30 8.16 38.52
C HIS A 148 16.69 6.69 38.75
N GLY A 149 17.96 6.41 39.09
CA GLY A 149 18.47 5.06 39.25
C GLY A 149 18.68 4.34 37.92
N ALA A 150 19.43 3.23 37.95
CA ALA A 150 19.88 2.48 36.76
C ALA A 150 18.76 1.79 35.95
N GLY A 151 17.48 1.91 36.37
CA GLY A 151 16.33 1.21 35.80
C GLY A 151 15.22 2.11 35.26
N ALA A 152 15.41 3.42 35.16
CA ALA A 152 14.42 4.30 34.52
C ALA A 152 14.43 4.10 32.99
N GLU A 153 13.28 4.26 32.32
CA GLU A 153 13.19 4.34 30.87
C GLU A 153 13.91 5.62 30.38
N ILE A 154 15.23 5.51 30.15
CA ILE A 154 16.06 6.65 29.80
C ILE A 154 16.08 6.80 28.27
N SER A 155 15.62 7.95 27.78
CA SER A 155 15.65 8.31 26.34
C SER A 155 17.04 8.62 25.76
N THR A 156 18.09 8.51 26.58
CA THR A 156 19.50 8.73 26.20
C THR A 156 20.30 7.51 26.62
N LEU A 157 20.64 6.63 25.67
CA LEU A 157 21.48 5.46 25.90
C LEU A 157 22.92 5.74 25.45
N HIS A 158 23.89 5.07 26.08
CA HIS A 158 25.25 5.00 25.54
C HIS A 158 25.21 4.31 24.16
N PRO A 159 26.06 4.69 23.18
CA PRO A 159 26.02 4.10 21.83
C PRO A 159 26.05 2.56 21.82
N GLU A 160 26.84 1.94 22.69
CA GLU A 160 26.91 0.47 22.81
C GLU A 160 25.60 -0.15 23.32
N GLN A 161 24.92 0.51 24.26
CA GLN A 161 23.63 0.04 24.79
C GLN A 161 22.52 0.25 23.76
N TYR A 162 22.56 1.37 23.04
CA TYR A 162 21.65 1.64 21.93
C TYR A 162 21.79 0.57 20.83
N ALA A 163 23.03 0.23 20.45
CA ALA A 163 23.30 -0.83 19.47
C ALA A 163 22.73 -2.18 19.93
N LYS A 164 22.92 -2.54 21.20
CA LYS A 164 22.37 -3.78 21.76
C LYS A 164 20.84 -3.80 21.76
N CYS A 165 20.20 -2.74 22.25
CA CYS A 165 18.74 -2.63 22.26
C CYS A 165 18.17 -2.63 20.84
N PHE A 166 18.82 -1.95 19.90
CA PHE A 166 18.45 -1.97 18.49
C PHE A 166 18.48 -3.39 17.93
N SER A 167 19.59 -4.12 18.13
CA SER A 167 19.70 -5.52 17.69
C SER A 167 18.66 -6.44 18.33
N GLU A 168 18.36 -6.28 19.62
CA GLU A 168 17.31 -7.06 20.30
C GLU A 168 15.92 -6.79 19.70
N VAL A 169 15.61 -5.53 19.38
CA VAL A 169 14.36 -5.14 18.75
C VAL A 169 14.26 -5.70 17.33
N ILE A 170 15.30 -5.56 16.51
CA ILE A 170 15.34 -6.10 15.14
C ILE A 170 15.19 -7.62 15.18
N ASN A 171 15.93 -8.32 16.04
CA ASN A 171 15.81 -9.77 16.17
C ASN A 171 14.41 -10.20 16.63
N LYS A 172 13.75 -9.46 17.52
CA LYS A 172 12.36 -9.77 17.92
C LYS A 172 11.34 -9.56 16.80
N ILE A 173 11.61 -8.62 15.90
CA ILE A 173 10.70 -8.29 14.79
C ILE A 173 10.83 -9.34 13.67
N PHE A 174 12.03 -9.88 13.44
CA PHE A 174 12.34 -10.72 12.27
C PHE A 174 12.73 -12.18 12.57
N ALA A 175 12.81 -12.60 13.84
CA ALA A 175 13.06 -13.99 14.24
C ALA A 175 11.85 -14.59 14.96
#